data_AF-A0A6A6TFK6-F1
#
_entry.id   AF-A0A6A6TFK6-F1
#
_cell.length_a   1.000
_cell.length_b   1.000
_cell.length_c   1.000
_cell.angle_alpha   90.00
_cell.angle_beta   90.00
_cell.angle_gamma   90.00
#
_symmetry.space_group_name_H-M   'P 1'
#
loop_
_entity.id
_entity.type
_entity.pdbx_description
1 polymer ?
#
loop_
_entity_poly.entity_id
_entity_poly.type
_entity_poly.pdbx_seq_one_letter_code
_entity_poly.pdbx_strand_id
1 'polypeptide(L)' 'MQKVVSFYEKLPRGPAPEPQAKGLLGRYQKAYFGKNASARPIVHAIIFFTAIGYAQNYYFHLRHHKNNAH' A
#
# COMPACT_ATOMS: atom_id res chain seq x y z
N MET A 1 39.16 15.14 -23.96
CA MET A 1 38.38 13.90 -24.07
C MET A 1 37.25 13.78 -23.05
N GLN A 2 37.46 13.99 -21.75
CA GLN A 2 36.41 13.84 -20.70
C GLN A 2 35.11 14.66 -20.92
N LYS A 3 35.21 15.89 -21.42
CA LYS A 3 34.02 16.74 -21.67
C LYS A 3 33.08 16.15 -22.73
N VAL A 4 33.64 15.47 -23.73
CA VAL A 4 32.88 14.86 -24.83
C VAL A 4 32.12 13.63 -24.33
N VAL A 5 32.73 12.83 -23.47
CA VAL A 5 32.08 11.66 -22.83
C VAL A 5 30.88 12.11 -21.97
N SER A 6 31.07 13.15 -21.14
CA SER A 6 29.97 13.67 -20.31
C SER A 6 28.81 14.27 -21.11
N PHE A 7 29.07 14.76 -22.33
CA PHE A 7 28.04 15.29 -23.21
C PHE A 7 27.13 14.16 -23.71
N TYR A 8 27.70 13.04 -24.16
CA TYR A 8 26.92 11.87 -24.60
C TYR A 8 26.22 11.14 -23.45
N GLU A 9 26.77 11.18 -22.24
CA GLU A 9 26.11 10.65 -21.04
C GLU A 9 24.87 11.46 -20.64
N LYS A 10 24.92 12.78 -20.83
CA LYS A 10 23.85 13.73 -20.48
C LYS A 10 22.84 13.98 -21.59
N LEU A 11 23.03 13.37 -22.77
CA LEU A 11 22.00 13.41 -23.80
C LEU A 11 20.69 12.88 -23.20
N PRO A 12 19.55 13.56 -23.43
CA PRO A 12 18.27 13.14 -22.88
C PRO A 12 17.95 11.73 -23.39
N ARG A 13 18.27 10.72 -22.57
CA ARG A 13 17.72 9.38 -22.72
C ARG A 13 16.23 9.55 -22.40
N GLY A 14 15.36 8.97 -23.21
CA GLY A 14 13.92 9.03 -23.00
C GLY A 14 13.53 8.71 -21.55
N PRO A 15 12.31 9.07 -21.12
CA PRO A 15 11.89 8.91 -19.73
C PRO A 15 12.20 7.50 -19.23
N ALA A 16 12.77 7.42 -18.02
CA ALA A 16 13.12 6.14 -17.41
C ALA A 16 11.89 5.21 -17.39
N PRO A 17 12.04 3.92 -17.74
CA PRO A 17 10.92 2.99 -17.74
C PRO A 17 10.28 2.93 -16.36
N GLU A 18 8.94 2.79 -16.33
CA GLU A 18 8.23 2.74 -15.05
C GLU A 18 8.79 1.63 -14.16
N PRO A 19 9.04 1.93 -12.86
CA PRO A 19 9.54 0.93 -11.93
C PRO A 19 8.57 -0.26 -11.90
N GLN A 20 9.08 -1.44 -12.26
CA GLN A 20 8.30 -2.67 -12.19
C GLN A 20 7.99 -3.00 -10.73
N ALA A 21 6.70 -3.12 -10.43
CA ALA A 21 6.22 -3.55 -9.14
C ALA A 21 6.72 -4.98 -8.82
N LYS A 22 7.67 -5.10 -7.89
CA LYS A 22 8.17 -6.39 -7.39
C LYS A 22 7.55 -6.69 -6.03
N GLY A 23 7.20 -7.96 -5.80
CA GLY A 23 6.58 -8.42 -4.56
C GLY A 23 5.12 -7.99 -4.37
N LEU A 24 4.50 -8.48 -3.29
CA LEU A 24 3.08 -8.21 -2.98
C LEU A 24 2.83 -6.73 -2.68
N LEU A 25 3.70 -6.12 -1.87
CA LEU A 25 3.62 -4.70 -1.52
C LEU A 25 3.82 -3.80 -2.74
N GLY A 26 4.77 -4.13 -3.63
CA GLY A 26 4.99 -3.36 -4.86
C GLY A 26 3.78 -3.40 -5.80
N ARG A 27 3.09 -4.54 -5.89
CA ARG A 27 1.84 -4.66 -6.67
C ARG A 27 0.73 -3.81 -6.08
N TYR A 28 0.54 -3.85 -4.76
CA TYR A 28 -0.43 -3.01 -4.06
C TYR A 28 -0.13 -1.52 -4.24
N GLN A 29 1.14 -1.13 -4.10
CA GLN A 29 1.58 0.25 -4.30
C GLN A 29 1.31 0.72 -5.73
N LYS A 30 1.65 -0.09 -6.75
CA LYS A 30 1.37 0.26 -8.15
C LYS A 30 -0.12 0.38 -8.42
N ALA A 31 -0.96 -0.46 -7.81
CA ALA A 31 -2.40 -0.46 -8.01
C ALA A 31 -3.10 0.78 -7.45
N TYR A 32 -2.63 1.32 -6.31
CA TYR A 32 -3.37 2.36 -5.57
C TYR A 32 -2.63 3.70 -5.39
N PHE A 33 -1.31 3.73 -5.58
CA PHE A 33 -0.46 4.91 -5.35
C PHE A 33 0.29 5.39 -6.61
N GLY A 34 0.11 4.71 -7.74
CA GLY A 34 0.72 5.08 -9.02
C GLY A 34 -0.07 6.18 -9.76
N LYS A 35 -0.04 6.12 -11.11
CA LYS A 35 -0.77 7.07 -11.99
C LYS A 35 -2.28 7.17 -11.71
N ASN A 36 -2.87 6.13 -11.11
CA ASN A 36 -4.27 6.09 -10.70
C ASN A 36 -4.41 6.23 -9.18
N ALA A 37 -3.77 7.26 -8.61
CA ALA A 37 -3.85 7.53 -7.18
C ALA A 37 -5.32 7.63 -6.74
N SER A 38 -5.70 6.84 -5.74
CA SER A 38 -7.08 6.72 -5.29
C SER A 38 -7.14 6.71 -3.76
N ALA A 39 -8.25 7.15 -3.17
CA ALA A 39 -8.48 7.09 -1.72
C ALA A 39 -8.72 5.66 -1.19
N ARG A 40 -8.70 4.64 -2.05
CA ARG A 40 -8.89 3.23 -1.68
C ARG A 40 -7.98 2.74 -0.53
N PRO A 41 -6.69 3.10 -0.43
CA PRO A 41 -5.86 2.71 0.71
C PRO A 41 -6.39 3.20 2.06
N ILE A 42 -7.00 4.39 2.08
CA ILE A 42 -7.63 4.93 3.30
C ILE A 42 -8.84 4.07 3.66
N VAL A 43 -9.67 3.72 2.68
CA VAL A 43 -10.82 2.83 2.89
C VAL A 43 -10.38 1.45 3.38
N HIS A 44 -9.32 0.87 2.80
CA HIS A 44 -8.73 -0.39 3.26
C HIS A 44 -8.27 -0.31 4.71
N ALA A 45 -7.62 0.78 5.11
CA ALA A 45 -7.20 0.99 6.49
C ALA A 45 -8.40 1.07 7.45
N ILE A 46 -9.44 1.83 7.10
CA ILE A 46 -10.66 1.92 7.92
C ILE A 46 -11.28 0.53 8.12
N ILE A 47 -11.50 -0.21 7.03
CA ILE A 47 -12.07 -1.57 7.08
C ILE A 47 -11.22 -2.48 7.96
N PHE A 48 -9.90 -2.42 7.80
CA PHE A 48 -8.96 -3.23 8.59
C PHE A 48 -9.08 -2.95 10.08
N PHE A 49 -9.07 -1.67 10.49
CA PHE A 49 -9.20 -1.30 11.90
C PHE A 49 -10.58 -1.63 12.47
N THR A 50 -11.66 -1.40 11.71
CA THR A 50 -13.01 -1.77 12.14
C THR A 50 -13.14 -3.28 12.35
N ALA A 51 -12.62 -4.09 11.43
CA ALA A 51 -12.68 -5.55 11.54
C ALA A 51 -11.90 -6.07 12.76
N ILE A 52 -10.69 -5.53 12.99
CA ILE A 52 -9.88 -5.88 14.17
C ILE A 52 -10.59 -5.44 15.45
N GLY A 53 -11.11 -4.21 15.51
CA GLY A 53 -11.84 -3.72 16.68
C GLY A 53 -13.07 -4.57 16.99
N TYR A 54 -13.83 -4.98 15.97
CA TYR A 54 -14.95 -5.89 16.14
C TYR A 54 -14.50 -7.27 16.63
N ALA A 55 -13.43 -7.83 16.07
CA ALA A 55 -12.90 -9.12 16.50
C ALA A 55 -12.43 -9.09 17.97
N GLN A 56 -11.76 -8.01 18.39
CA GLN A 56 -11.38 -7.79 19.78
C GLN A 56 -12.60 -7.67 20.68
N ASN A 57 -13.57 -6.83 20.32
CA ASN A 57 -14.79 -6.67 21.09
C ASN A 57 -15.54 -8.01 21.23
N TYR A 58 -15.62 -8.78 20.14
CA TYR A 58 -16.22 -10.10 20.15
C TYR A 58 -15.48 -11.05 21.10
N TYR A 59 -14.15 -11.11 21.01
CA TYR A 59 -13.35 -12.02 21.82
C TYR A 59 -13.40 -11.68 23.32
N PHE A 60 -13.26 -10.41 23.68
CA PHE A 60 -13.14 -9.98 25.08
C PHE A 60 -14.47 -9.67 25.77
N HIS A 61 -15.48 -9.22 25.03
CA HIS A 61 -16.77 -8.83 25.61
C HIS A 61 -17.87 -9.78 25.13
N LEU A 62 -18.24 -9.73 23.85
CA LEU A 62 -19.50 -10.35 23.39
C LEU A 62 -19.54 -11.88 23.55
N ARG A 63 -18.40 -12.57 23.45
CA ARG A 63 -18.32 -14.04 23.63
C ARG A 63 -18.67 -14.46 25.06
N HIS A 64 -18.38 -13.63 26.06
CA HIS A 64 -18.58 -13.96 27.46
C HIS A 64 -19.99 -13.62 27.97
N HIS A 65 -20.70 -12.72 27.28
CA HIS A 65 -22.08 -12.35 27.63
C HIS A 65 -23.12 -13.45 27.37
N LYS A 66 -22.83 -14.44 26.50
CA LYS A 66 -23.79 -15.52 26.20
C LYS A 66 -23.73 -16.69 27.18
N ASN A 67 -22.60 -16.90 27.86
CA ASN A 67 -22.33 -18.11 28.66
C ASN A 67 -22.25 -17.85 30.19
N ASN A 68 -22.41 -16.60 30.63
CA ASN A 68 -22.51 -16.26 32.05
C ASN A 68 -23.85 -15.56 32.28
N ALA A 69 -24.66 -16.07 33.21
CA ALA A 69 -25.83 -15.33 33.69
C ALA A 69 -25.34 -14.07 34.43
N HIS A 70 -25.97 -12.93 34.11
CA HIS A 70 -25.74 -11.66 34.81
C HIS A 70 -26.00 -11.77 36.31
#